data_AF-A0A966HSU6-F1
#
_entry.id   AF-A0A966HSU6-F1
#
_cell.length_a   1.000
_cell.length_b   1.000
_cell.length_c   1.000
_cell.angle_alpha   90.00
_cell.angle_beta   90.00
_cell.angle_gamma   90.00
#
_symmetry.space_group_name_H-M   'P 1'
#
loop_
_entity.id
_entity.type
_entity.pdbx_description
1 polymer ?
#
loop_
_entity_poly.entity_id
_entity_poly.type
_entity_poly.pdbx_seq_one_letter_code
_entity_poly.pdbx_strand_id
1 'polypeptide(L)'
;MVWDKGVPIKEALPTKSAAPTTSQSPSPNPSASSNSTASARPTATISSSPQAPVKVLFAKSQDVARESTVVINGKDQYGRPLSVAFTRSKTSLIALDASCTHAGCIVRPEGKELSCPCHYSIFDPESGKPGNPSQQGAYPLSRLEVLEESGSIYLLLN
;
A
#
# COMPACT_ATOMS: atom_id res chain seq x y z
N MET A 1 24.78 28.95 28.24
CA MET A 1 25.16 29.43 26.90
C MET A 1 24.20 30.53 26.51
N VAL A 2 24.65 31.78 26.63
CA VAL A 2 23.88 32.99 26.29
C VAL A 2 24.13 33.31 24.82
N TRP A 3 23.08 33.54 24.05
CA TRP A 3 23.17 34.03 22.67
C TRP A 3 22.39 35.33 22.59
N ASP A 4 23.11 36.45 22.43
CA ASP A 4 22.58 37.79 22.23
C ASP A 4 22.70 38.21 20.76
N LYS A 5 21.55 38.59 20.19
CA LYS A 5 21.27 39.74 19.30
C LYS A 5 21.69 39.79 17.82
N GLY A 6 20.64 39.99 17.00
CA GLY A 6 20.57 40.89 15.83
C GLY A 6 20.05 40.20 14.56
N VAL A 7 19.08 40.68 13.77
CA VAL A 7 18.35 41.96 13.64
C VAL A 7 17.02 41.66 12.89
N PRO A 8 15.90 42.37 13.17
CA PRO A 8 14.59 42.16 12.53
C PRO A 8 14.48 42.79 11.13
N ILE A 9 13.86 42.07 10.19
CA ILE A 9 13.43 42.63 8.89
C ILE A 9 11.95 43.07 8.98
N LYS A 10 11.81 44.38 9.17
CA LYS A 10 10.70 45.28 8.79
C LYS A 10 9.57 44.71 7.91
N GLU A 11 8.36 44.85 8.43
CA GLU A 11 7.06 44.77 7.76
C GLU A 11 6.93 45.69 6.53
N ALA A 12 6.15 45.22 5.55
CA ALA A 12 5.40 46.07 4.63
C ALA A 12 3.96 45.54 4.51
N LEU A 13 2.99 46.38 4.90
CA LEU A 13 1.54 46.29 4.64
C LEU A 13 1.18 47.40 3.62
N PRO A 14 -0.06 47.53 3.13
CA PRO A 14 -1.03 46.55 2.62
C PRO A 14 -1.55 46.95 1.20
N THR A 15 -2.23 46.07 0.48
CA THR A 15 -3.13 46.49 -0.61
C THR A 15 -4.52 45.90 -0.43
N LYS A 16 -5.50 46.81 -0.42
CA LYS A 16 -6.93 46.63 -0.19
C LYS A 16 -7.66 45.96 -1.36
N SER A 17 -8.82 45.39 -1.01
CA SER A 17 -10.06 45.24 -1.78
C SER A 17 -10.07 44.17 -2.90
N ALA A 18 -11.11 43.35 -3.07
CA ALA A 18 -12.50 43.46 -2.64
C ALA A 18 -13.14 42.06 -2.41
N ALA A 19 -14.21 42.06 -1.63
CA ALA A 19 -14.98 40.89 -1.21
C ALA A 19 -16.17 40.60 -2.17
N PRO A 20 -17.12 39.72 -1.81
CA PRO A 20 -17.59 38.58 -2.61
C PRO A 20 -18.72 38.94 -3.59
N THR A 21 -18.95 38.10 -4.60
CA THR A 21 -20.22 38.12 -5.36
C THR A 21 -20.77 36.71 -5.45
N THR A 22 -21.72 36.44 -4.55
CA THR A 22 -22.79 35.47 -4.75
C THR A 22 -23.60 35.88 -5.98
N SER A 23 -23.71 35.00 -6.97
CA SER A 23 -24.68 35.16 -8.05
C SER A 23 -25.68 34.03 -7.97
N GLN A 24 -26.82 34.31 -7.35
CA GLN A 24 -28.04 33.51 -7.46
C GLN A 24 -28.79 33.91 -8.73
N SER A 25 -29.31 32.94 -9.46
CA SER A 25 -30.34 33.11 -10.50
C SER A 25 -31.09 31.78 -10.72
N PRO A 26 -32.33 31.78 -11.25
CA PRO A 26 -33.45 31.15 -10.56
C PRO A 26 -34.15 29.99 -11.31
N SER A 27 -35.02 29.28 -10.56
CA SER A 27 -36.25 28.56 -10.99
C SER A 27 -36.12 27.33 -11.91
N PRO A 28 -37.17 26.48 -12.08
CA PRO A 28 -38.30 26.09 -11.22
C PRO A 28 -38.43 24.55 -11.02
N ASN A 29 -39.34 24.12 -10.14
CA ASN A 29 -39.88 22.76 -10.04
C ASN A 29 -40.98 22.57 -11.13
N PRO A 30 -41.11 21.42 -11.82
CA PRO A 30 -42.12 20.43 -11.42
C PRO A 30 -41.74 18.95 -11.62
N SER A 31 -42.41 18.09 -10.84
CA SER A 31 -42.42 16.62 -10.91
C SER A 31 -42.69 16.05 -12.32
N ALA A 32 -42.03 14.94 -12.66
CA ALA A 32 -42.65 13.86 -13.43
C ALA A 32 -41.90 12.53 -13.24
N SER A 33 -42.62 11.54 -12.69
CA SER A 33 -42.27 10.12 -12.78
C SER A 33 -42.06 9.71 -14.24
N SER A 34 -40.96 9.02 -14.52
CA SER A 34 -40.83 8.21 -15.74
C SER A 34 -40.42 6.79 -15.36
N ASN A 35 -41.42 5.92 -15.50
CA ASN A 35 -41.36 4.48 -15.43
C ASN A 35 -40.32 3.97 -16.47
N SER A 36 -39.18 3.44 -16.00
CA SER A 36 -38.20 2.81 -16.87
C SER A 36 -38.39 1.31 -16.84
N THR A 37 -39.05 0.80 -17.88
CA THR A 37 -39.25 -0.62 -18.14
C THR A 37 -37.90 -1.28 -18.42
N ALA A 38 -37.51 -2.26 -17.61
CA ALA A 38 -36.28 -3.02 -17.79
C ALA A 38 -36.37 -3.92 -19.03
N SER A 39 -35.59 -3.61 -20.07
CA SER A 39 -35.34 -4.52 -21.19
C SER A 39 -34.13 -5.39 -20.82
N ALA A 40 -34.39 -6.64 -20.44
CA ALA A 40 -33.36 -7.59 -20.07
C ALA A 40 -32.57 -8.02 -21.32
N ARG A 41 -31.33 -7.53 -21.43
CA ARG A 41 -30.32 -8.07 -22.34
C ARG A 41 -29.76 -9.35 -21.71
N PRO A 42 -29.63 -10.48 -22.43
CA PRO A 42 -28.99 -11.66 -21.88
C PRO A 42 -27.51 -11.34 -21.63
N THR A 43 -27.13 -11.27 -20.36
CA THR A 43 -25.74 -11.25 -19.91
C THR A 43 -25.16 -12.62 -20.19
N ALA A 44 -24.19 -12.70 -21.10
CA ALA A 44 -23.33 -13.86 -21.24
C ALA A 44 -22.47 -13.97 -19.96
N THR A 45 -22.82 -14.91 -19.09
CA THR A 45 -22.02 -15.26 -17.92
C THR A 45 -20.78 -16.00 -18.40
N ILE A 46 -19.65 -15.31 -18.50
CA ILE A 46 -18.33 -15.95 -18.58
C ILE A 46 -18.05 -16.60 -17.22
N SER A 47 -18.24 -17.90 -17.16
CA SER A 47 -17.92 -18.73 -16.01
C SER A 47 -16.42 -18.99 -16.00
N SER A 48 -15.67 -18.10 -15.36
CA SER A 48 -14.25 -18.32 -15.07
C SER A 48 -14.16 -19.30 -13.90
N SER A 49 -13.83 -20.56 -14.19
CA SER A 49 -13.55 -21.55 -13.14
C SER A 49 -12.30 -21.12 -12.36
N PRO A 50 -12.32 -21.03 -11.02
CA PRO A 50 -11.16 -20.65 -10.25
C PRO A 50 -10.05 -21.71 -10.39
N GLN A 51 -8.92 -21.31 -10.95
CA GLN A 51 -7.72 -22.14 -11.01
C GLN A 51 -7.09 -22.20 -9.60
N ALA A 52 -6.67 -23.39 -9.18
CA ALA A 52 -6.00 -23.56 -7.89
C ALA A 52 -4.64 -22.81 -7.88
N PRO A 53 -4.26 -22.19 -6.73
CA PRO A 53 -3.00 -21.48 -6.63
C PRO A 53 -1.80 -22.42 -6.81
N VAL A 54 -0.75 -21.91 -7.45
CA VAL A 54 0.54 -22.59 -7.56
C VAL A 54 1.31 -22.42 -6.25
N LYS A 55 1.73 -23.53 -5.65
CA LYS A 55 2.51 -23.56 -4.41
C LYS A 55 4.01 -23.49 -4.72
N VAL A 56 4.68 -22.40 -4.34
CA VAL A 56 6.12 -22.17 -4.56
C VAL A 56 6.86 -22.26 -3.23
N LEU A 57 7.80 -23.19 -3.11
CA LEU A 57 8.70 -23.26 -1.95
C LEU A 57 9.62 -22.03 -1.96
N PHE A 58 9.56 -21.21 -0.91
CA PHE A 58 10.25 -19.93 -0.89
C PHE A 58 11.31 -19.81 0.21
N ALA A 59 11.07 -20.40 1.38
CA ALA A 59 12.02 -20.38 2.49
C ALA A 59 11.84 -21.59 3.41
N LYS A 60 12.80 -21.85 4.30
CA LYS A 60 12.59 -22.75 5.43
C LYS A 60 12.01 -21.97 6.60
N SER A 61 11.18 -22.61 7.41
CA SER A 61 10.59 -22.01 8.61
C SER A 61 11.63 -21.44 9.57
N GLN A 62 12.81 -22.04 9.65
CA GLN A 62 13.90 -21.60 10.53
C GLN A 62 14.60 -20.32 10.03
N ASP A 63 14.45 -19.97 8.76
CA ASP A 63 15.06 -18.77 8.19
C ASP A 63 14.30 -17.50 8.64
N VAL A 64 13.08 -17.68 9.15
CA VAL A 64 12.25 -16.62 9.75
C VAL A 64 12.11 -16.90 11.24
N ALA A 65 12.96 -16.27 12.06
CA ALA A 65 12.91 -16.45 13.50
C ALA A 65 11.57 -15.98 14.09
N ARG A 66 11.22 -16.48 15.29
CA ARG A 66 10.03 -15.99 16.01
C ARG A 66 10.19 -14.51 16.33
N GLU A 67 9.09 -13.76 16.23
CA GLU A 67 9.05 -12.32 16.56
C GLU A 67 10.09 -11.52 15.76
N SER A 68 10.21 -11.83 14.46
CA SER A 68 11.18 -11.19 13.58
C SER A 68 10.56 -10.84 12.22
N THR A 69 11.19 -9.87 11.56
CA THR A 69 10.94 -9.54 10.16
C THR A 69 12.24 -9.73 9.38
N VAL A 70 12.18 -10.49 8.29
CA VAL A 70 13.32 -10.73 7.40
C VAL A 70 12.89 -10.55 5.95
N VAL A 71 13.80 -10.11 5.10
CA VAL A 71 13.58 -10.06 3.65
C VAL A 71 14.38 -11.17 2.99
N ILE A 72 13.68 -12.03 2.25
CA ILE A 72 14.27 -13.18 1.55
C ILE A 72 14.10 -12.97 0.05
N ASN A 73 15.18 -13.16 -0.70
CA ASN A 73 15.18 -13.08 -2.16
C ASN A 73 15.04 -14.48 -2.75
N GLY A 74 14.19 -14.61 -3.77
CA GLY A 74 13.91 -15.86 -4.44
C GLY A 74 13.39 -15.63 -5.85
N LYS A 75 12.60 -16.58 -6.31
CA LYS A 75 11.98 -16.55 -7.64
C LYS A 75 10.51 -16.97 -7.54
N ASP A 76 9.69 -16.46 -8.43
CA ASP A 76 8.29 -16.88 -8.61
C ASP A 76 8.18 -18.19 -9.43
N GLN A 77 6.95 -18.63 -9.70
CA GLN A 77 6.67 -19.85 -10.46
C GLN A 77 7.16 -19.80 -11.92
N TYR A 78 7.51 -18.62 -12.44
CA TYR A 78 8.06 -18.41 -13.79
C TYR A 78 9.57 -18.15 -13.78
N GLY A 79 10.22 -18.26 -12.61
CA GLY A 79 11.65 -18.02 -12.46
C GLY A 79 12.05 -16.54 -12.40
N ARG A 80 11.06 -15.63 -12.35
CA ARG A 80 11.31 -14.17 -12.23
C ARG A 80 11.72 -13.83 -10.80
N PRO A 81 12.61 -12.86 -10.59
CA PRO A 81 13.01 -12.44 -9.26
C PRO A 81 11.81 -11.99 -8.42
N LEU A 82 11.78 -12.41 -7.16
CA LEU A 82 10.79 -11.99 -6.17
C LEU A 82 11.50 -11.81 -4.83
N SER A 83 11.27 -10.68 -4.16
CA SER A 83 11.77 -10.42 -2.82
C SER A 83 10.58 -10.32 -1.88
N VAL A 84 10.62 -11.03 -0.76
CA VAL A 84 9.49 -11.11 0.16
C VAL A 84 9.93 -10.76 1.57
N ALA A 85 9.22 -9.83 2.19
CA ALA A 85 9.32 -9.55 3.61
C ALA A 85 8.43 -10.53 4.38
N PHE A 86 9.04 -11.42 5.15
CA PHE A 86 8.35 -12.29 6.07
C PHE A 86 8.37 -11.69 7.46
N THR A 87 7.18 -11.50 8.04
CA THR A 87 7.01 -11.05 9.41
C THR A 87 6.35 -12.15 10.21
N ARG A 88 7.06 -12.65 11.22
CA ARG A 88 6.57 -13.72 12.09
C ARG A 88 6.31 -13.17 13.48
N SER A 89 5.07 -13.29 13.92
CA SER A 89 4.67 -13.06 15.31
C SER A 89 4.67 -14.39 16.08
N LYS A 90 4.12 -14.39 17.31
CA LYS A 90 3.92 -15.62 18.08
C LYS A 90 2.88 -16.56 17.46
N THR A 91 1.94 -16.03 16.69
CA THR A 91 0.74 -16.74 16.22
C THR A 91 0.50 -16.64 14.72
N SER A 92 1.29 -15.83 13.99
CA SER A 92 1.09 -15.59 12.57
C SER A 92 2.40 -15.49 11.80
N LEU A 93 2.32 -15.82 10.52
CA LEU A 93 3.32 -15.55 9.51
C LEU A 93 2.66 -14.72 8.41
N ILE A 94 3.28 -13.60 8.07
CA ILE A 94 2.82 -12.67 7.04
C ILE A 94 3.89 -12.60 5.97
N ALA A 95 3.48 -12.58 4.70
CA ALA A 95 4.36 -12.35 3.56
C ALA A 95 3.90 -11.10 2.80
N LEU A 96 4.82 -10.18 2.57
CA LEU A 96 4.61 -8.98 1.75
C LEU A 96 5.62 -8.96 0.61
N ASP A 97 5.23 -8.54 -0.59
CA ASP A 97 6.18 -8.18 -1.63
C ASP A 97 7.07 -7.04 -1.11
N ALA A 98 8.37 -7.27 -1.07
CA ALA A 98 9.34 -6.32 -0.54
C ALA A 98 9.70 -5.21 -1.56
N SER A 99 9.10 -5.22 -2.74
CA SER A 99 9.26 -4.19 -3.76
C SER A 99 8.55 -2.92 -3.31
N CYS A 100 9.32 -1.87 -3.01
CA CYS A 100 8.77 -0.57 -2.64
C CYS A 100 7.85 -0.06 -3.76
N THR A 101 6.62 0.30 -3.40
CA THR A 101 5.57 0.76 -4.33
C THR A 101 5.86 2.11 -5.00
N HIS A 102 6.92 2.81 -4.59
CA HIS A 102 7.39 4.00 -5.27
C HIS A 102 8.15 3.68 -6.56
N ALA A 103 9.29 2.98 -6.47
CA ALA A 103 10.22 2.77 -7.58
C ALA A 103 10.79 1.34 -7.66
N GLY A 104 10.23 0.39 -6.92
CA GLY A 104 10.61 -1.02 -6.96
C GLY A 104 11.90 -1.39 -6.20
N CYS A 105 12.52 -0.45 -5.49
CA CYS A 105 13.65 -0.79 -4.61
C CYS A 105 13.22 -1.78 -3.51
N ILE A 106 14.08 -2.74 -3.17
CA ILE A 106 13.78 -3.72 -2.12
C ILE A 106 13.90 -3.05 -0.75
N VAL A 107 12.81 -3.07 0.02
CA VAL A 107 12.79 -2.59 1.41
C VAL A 107 13.63 -3.49 2.31
N ARG A 108 14.08 -2.95 3.45
CA ARG A 108 14.88 -3.66 4.44
C ARG A 108 14.24 -3.52 5.83
N PRO A 109 14.32 -4.54 6.69
CA PRO A 109 13.94 -4.38 8.08
C PRO A 109 14.85 -3.35 8.76
N GLU A 110 14.24 -2.37 9.41
CA GLU A 110 14.92 -1.35 10.21
C GLU A 110 14.15 -1.18 11.53
N GLY A 111 14.66 -1.80 12.60
CA GLY A 111 13.95 -1.87 13.88
C GLY A 111 12.62 -2.63 13.75
N LYS A 112 11.51 -1.91 13.87
CA LYS A 112 10.13 -2.46 13.78
C LYS A 112 9.44 -2.16 12.46
N GLU A 113 10.16 -1.60 11.50
CA GLU A 113 9.61 -1.11 10.24
C GLU A 113 10.33 -1.72 9.03
N LEU A 114 9.73 -1.59 7.85
CA LEU A 114 10.38 -1.83 6.57
C LEU A 114 10.74 -0.49 5.94
N SER A 115 12.03 -0.25 5.76
CA SER A 115 12.59 1.00 5.23
C SER A 115 13.15 0.81 3.83
N CYS A 116 12.72 1.65 2.90
CA CYS A 116 13.24 1.68 1.54
C CYS A 116 14.53 2.52 1.49
N PRO A 117 15.68 1.95 1.09
CA PRO A 117 16.95 2.67 1.10
C PRO A 117 17.08 3.76 0.03
N CYS A 118 16.15 3.82 -0.94
CA CYS A 118 16.23 4.77 -2.04
C CYS A 118 15.74 6.17 -1.66
N HIS A 119 14.61 6.25 -0.95
CA HIS A 119 13.97 7.53 -0.59
C HIS A 119 13.27 7.49 0.77
N TYR A 120 13.63 6.50 1.62
CA TYR A 120 13.15 6.36 2.99
C TYR A 120 11.63 6.20 3.13
N SER A 121 10.97 5.60 2.14
CA SER A 121 9.59 5.13 2.34
C SER A 121 9.57 4.08 3.45
N ILE A 122 8.75 4.30 4.46
CA ILE A 122 8.57 3.42 5.61
C ILE A 122 7.25 2.67 5.46
N PHE A 123 7.26 1.36 5.72
CA PHE A 123 6.09 0.50 5.71
C PHE A 123 6.00 -0.31 7.00
N ASP A 124 4.77 -0.53 7.45
CA ASP A 124 4.48 -1.44 8.55
C ASP A 124 4.68 -2.90 8.09
N PRO A 125 5.46 -3.72 8.80
CA PRO A 125 5.82 -5.08 8.37
C PRO A 125 4.67 -6.09 8.47
N GLU A 126 3.58 -5.78 9.18
CA GLU A 126 2.44 -6.70 9.34
C GLU A 126 1.31 -6.41 8.33
N SER A 127 1.06 -5.13 8.06
CA SER A 127 -0.01 -4.66 7.19
C SER A 127 0.47 -4.19 5.82
N GLY A 128 1.76 -3.91 5.67
CA GLY A 128 2.35 -3.32 4.46
C GLY A 128 1.99 -1.85 4.25
N LYS A 129 1.21 -1.23 5.14
CA LYS A 129 0.77 0.16 4.98
C LYS A 129 1.94 1.13 5.10
N PRO A 130 1.95 2.22 4.31
CA PRO A 130 2.96 3.25 4.47
C PRO A 130 2.81 3.98 5.81
N GLY A 131 3.92 4.37 6.42
CA GLY A 131 3.92 5.17 7.66
C GLY A 131 3.30 6.56 7.49
N ASN A 132 3.36 7.13 6.27
CA ASN A 132 2.66 8.35 5.90
C ASN A 132 1.83 8.12 4.62
N PRO A 133 0.53 7.83 4.73
CA PRO A 133 -0.33 7.56 3.58
C PRO A 133 -0.58 8.80 2.69
N SER A 134 -0.29 10.00 3.19
CA SER A 134 -0.44 11.25 2.42
C SER A 134 0.78 11.56 1.56
N GLN A 135 1.88 10.82 1.71
CA GLN A 135 3.06 10.98 0.87
C GLN A 135 2.76 10.49 -0.57
N GLN A 136 3.21 11.24 -1.57
CA GLN A 136 3.06 10.83 -2.96
C GLN A 136 3.70 9.46 -3.20
N GLY A 137 2.97 8.55 -3.86
CA GLY A 137 3.45 7.19 -4.12
C GLY A 137 3.43 6.25 -2.92
N ALA A 138 2.81 6.64 -1.80
CA ALA A 138 2.64 5.81 -0.62
C ALA A 138 1.48 4.83 -0.80
N TYR A 139 1.73 3.73 -1.51
CA TYR A 139 0.78 2.61 -1.60
C TYR A 139 1.22 1.46 -0.70
N PRO A 140 0.30 0.68 -0.10
CA PRO A 140 0.67 -0.48 0.70
C PRO A 140 1.46 -1.51 -0.11
N LEU A 141 2.42 -2.18 0.53
CA LEU A 141 3.06 -3.37 -0.02
C LEU A 141 2.02 -4.46 -0.26
N SER A 142 2.11 -5.16 -1.39
CA SER A 142 1.18 -6.23 -1.74
C SER A 142 1.34 -7.41 -0.78
N ARG A 143 0.22 -7.87 -0.20
CA ARG A 143 0.22 -9.09 0.61
C ARG A 143 0.23 -10.32 -0.30
N LEU A 144 1.13 -11.24 0.00
CA LEU A 144 1.23 -12.54 -0.65
C LEU A 144 0.59 -13.59 0.27
N GLU A 145 -0.10 -14.55 -0.33
CA GLU A 145 -0.66 -15.66 0.42
C GLU A 145 0.46 -16.64 0.79
N VAL A 146 0.52 -17.00 2.07
CA VAL A 146 1.61 -17.78 2.65
C VAL A 146 1.07 -19.01 3.37
N LEU A 147 1.74 -20.13 3.18
CA LEU A 147 1.43 -21.40 3.83
C LEU A 147 2.72 -21.97 4.43
N GLU A 148 2.70 -22.26 5.73
CA GLU A 148 3.81 -22.90 6.43
C GLU A 148 3.45 -24.33 6.81
N GLU A 149 4.19 -25.30 6.29
CA GLU A 149 3.96 -26.73 6.54
C GLU A 149 5.28 -27.50 6.56
N SER A 150 5.41 -28.44 7.49
CA SER A 150 6.58 -29.35 7.60
C SER A 150 7.94 -28.63 7.58
N GLY A 151 8.03 -27.48 8.24
CA GLY A 151 9.28 -26.69 8.32
C GLY A 151 9.62 -25.89 7.05
N SER A 152 8.69 -25.78 6.11
CA SER A 152 8.83 -25.04 4.86
C SER A 152 7.78 -23.95 4.73
N ILE A 153 8.18 -22.81 4.18
CA ILE A 153 7.31 -21.69 3.86
C ILE A 153 7.08 -21.67 2.35
N TYR A 154 5.81 -21.70 1.97
CA TYR A 154 5.36 -21.62 0.60
C TYR A 154 4.60 -20.33 0.34
N LEU A 155 4.75 -19.79 -0.85
CA LEU A 155 3.86 -18.77 -1.39
C LEU A 155 2.81 -19.44 -2.27
N LEU A 156 1.56 -18.99 -2.16
CA LEU A 156 0.45 -19.41 -3.02
C LEU A 156 0.24 -18.31 -4.05
N LEU A 157 0.62 -18.58 -5.31
CA LEU A 157 0.65 -17.60 -6.40
C LEU A 157 -0.32 -18.01 -7.52
N ASN A 158 -1.00 -17.03 -8.10
CA ASN A 158 -1.98 -17.21 -9.19
C ASN A 158 -1.46 -16.67 -10.52
#